data_AF-A0A260BSZ4-F1
#
_entry.id   AF-A0A260BSZ4-F1
#
_cell.length_a   1.000
_cell.length_b   1.000
_cell.length_c   1.000
_cell.angle_alpha   90.00
_cell.angle_beta   90.00
_cell.angle_gamma   90.00
#
_symmetry.space_group_name_H-M   'P 1'
#
loop_
_entity.id
_entity.type
_entity.pdbx_description
1 polymer ?
#
loop_
_entity_poly.entity_id
_entity_poly.type
_entity_poly.pdbx_seq_one_letter_code
_entity_poly.pdbx_strand_id
1 'polypeptide(L)'
;MNQRPIMDAGPGLNFLSVNKQRLLFSTLGALSVPEAVKAEILRKSGHDKRFEVAGRVWAKLPERLMEILSDDVTDELSAAVHRISGVPINQRTRSGKDLGETMVIAHATVAAEAGEHVIVLIDDGGGCKAAATEARRLQRLNTLGAEVGSIRLINTVTVLERAAGGEHIPDKNAMRDLYSRLRGLDDGSPPLDTTNLMNLHCWL
;
A
#
# COMPACT_ATOMS: atom_id res chain seq x y z
N MET A 1 -14.96 13.53 -4.41
CA MET A 1 -13.84 12.95 -5.18
C MET A 1 -13.44 11.69 -4.44
N ASN A 2 -13.29 10.53 -5.09
CA ASN A 2 -12.87 9.32 -4.36
C ASN A 2 -11.47 9.51 -3.79
N GLN A 3 -11.30 9.15 -2.52
CA GLN A 3 -10.00 9.11 -1.86
C GLN A 3 -9.01 8.23 -2.64
N ARG A 4 -7.77 8.73 -2.82
CA ARG A 4 -6.69 7.96 -3.47
C ARG A 4 -6.33 6.75 -2.62
N PRO A 5 -6.01 5.59 -3.23
CA PRO A 5 -5.48 4.47 -2.47
C PRO A 5 -4.17 4.85 -1.78
N ILE A 6 -4.02 4.41 -0.52
CA ILE A 6 -2.83 4.64 0.28
C ILE A 6 -1.89 3.44 0.15
N MET A 7 -0.66 3.68 -0.27
CA MET A 7 0.33 2.64 -0.54
C MET A 7 1.40 2.58 0.56
N ASP A 8 1.77 1.36 0.93
CA ASP A 8 2.88 1.07 1.82
C ASP A 8 4.24 1.00 1.10
N ALA A 9 5.34 1.07 1.86
CA ALA A 9 6.70 1.08 1.36
C ALA A 9 7.05 -0.21 0.60
N GLY A 10 6.59 -1.39 1.05
CA GLY A 10 6.91 -2.68 0.42
C GLY A 10 6.47 -2.75 -1.05
N PRO A 11 5.16 -2.66 -1.34
CA PRO A 11 4.66 -2.60 -2.71
C PRO A 11 5.29 -1.45 -3.52
N GLY A 12 5.46 -0.27 -2.90
CA GLY A 12 6.10 0.87 -3.53
C GLY A 12 7.53 0.54 -4.00
N LEU A 13 8.37 -0.01 -3.14
CA LEU A 13 9.72 -0.42 -3.49
C LEU A 13 9.72 -1.46 -4.61
N ASN A 14 8.88 -2.49 -4.50
CA ASN A 14 8.86 -3.59 -5.47
C ASN A 14 8.48 -3.10 -6.87
N PHE A 15 7.32 -2.46 -7.03
CA PHE A 15 6.83 -2.01 -8.33
C PHE A 15 7.70 -0.93 -8.96
N LEU A 16 8.18 0.04 -8.15
CA LEU A 16 9.04 1.10 -8.68
C LEU A 16 10.39 0.53 -9.11
N SER A 17 10.95 -0.45 -8.38
CA SER A 17 12.26 -1.04 -8.71
C SER A 17 12.25 -1.87 -9.98
N VAL A 18 11.11 -2.50 -10.33
CA VAL A 18 10.95 -3.22 -11.59
C VAL A 18 10.46 -2.33 -12.76
N ASN A 19 10.37 -1.01 -12.57
CA ASN A 19 9.82 -0.03 -13.53
C ASN A 19 8.37 -0.33 -13.95
N LYS A 20 7.53 -0.73 -12.98
CA LYS A 20 6.10 -1.06 -13.19
C LYS A 20 5.15 -0.08 -12.50
N GLN A 21 5.60 1.16 -12.28
CA GLN A 21 4.78 2.26 -11.80
C GLN A 21 3.58 2.56 -12.73
N ARG A 22 3.76 2.44 -14.05
CA ARG A 22 2.65 2.64 -15.01
C ARG A 22 1.54 1.60 -14.83
N LEU A 23 1.93 0.35 -14.58
CA LEU A 23 1.00 -0.72 -14.23
C LEU A 23 0.24 -0.36 -12.95
N LEU A 24 0.94 0.02 -11.87
CA LEU A 24 0.29 0.47 -10.63
C LEU A 24 -0.78 1.55 -10.88
N PHE A 25 -0.40 2.63 -11.55
CA PHE A 25 -1.31 3.76 -11.79
C PHE A 25 -2.44 3.41 -12.77
N SER A 26 -2.20 2.55 -13.75
CA SER A 26 -3.25 2.06 -14.65
C SER A 26 -4.29 1.21 -13.92
N THR A 27 -3.86 0.47 -12.89
CA THR A 27 -4.73 -0.45 -12.13
C THR A 27 -5.47 0.23 -11.00
N LEU A 28 -4.81 1.17 -10.30
CA LEU A 28 -5.33 1.77 -9.07
C LEU A 28 -5.67 3.26 -9.19
N GLY A 29 -5.27 3.91 -10.29
CA GLY A 29 -5.31 5.36 -10.42
C GLY A 29 -4.17 6.05 -9.66
N ALA A 30 -4.32 7.35 -9.41
CA ALA A 30 -3.36 8.11 -8.60
C ALA A 30 -3.35 7.59 -7.15
N LEU A 31 -2.15 7.57 -6.55
CA LEU A 31 -1.91 7.03 -5.21
C LEU A 31 -1.53 8.15 -4.23
N SER A 32 -1.56 7.80 -2.95
CA SER A 32 -0.98 8.60 -1.88
C SER A 32 -0.08 7.75 -0.99
N VAL A 33 0.93 8.35 -0.37
CA VAL A 33 1.75 7.72 0.67
C VAL A 33 1.94 8.67 1.86
N PRO A 34 2.06 8.17 3.09
CA PRO A 34 2.55 8.95 4.22
C PRO A 34 4.01 9.41 4.04
N GLU A 35 4.40 10.48 4.72
CA GLU A 35 5.79 10.96 4.73
C GLU A 35 6.78 9.90 5.21
N ALA A 36 6.42 9.13 6.25
CA ALA A 36 7.21 8.02 6.76
C ALA A 36 7.47 6.95 5.69
N VAL A 37 6.47 6.63 4.86
CA VAL A 37 6.62 5.69 3.75
C VAL A 37 7.53 6.24 2.67
N LYS A 38 7.35 7.51 2.27
CA LYS A 38 8.27 8.19 1.34
C LYS A 38 9.71 8.14 1.85
N ALA A 39 9.92 8.48 3.13
CA ALA A 39 11.24 8.47 3.76
C ALA A 39 11.85 7.06 3.73
N GLU A 40 11.05 6.03 4.00
CA GLU A 40 11.49 4.65 3.93
C GLU A 40 11.87 4.21 2.51
N ILE A 41 11.04 4.53 1.51
CA ILE A 41 11.32 4.21 0.10
C ILE A 41 12.65 4.86 -0.32
N LEU A 42 12.82 6.15 -0.06
CA LEU A 42 14.04 6.88 -0.43
C LEU A 42 15.27 6.36 0.32
N ARG A 43 15.13 6.07 1.62
CA ARG A 43 16.21 5.50 2.43
C ARG A 43 16.64 4.13 1.89
N LYS A 44 15.70 3.21 1.69
CA LYS A 44 16.01 1.86 1.16
C LYS A 44 16.60 1.94 -0.25
N SER A 45 16.08 2.82 -1.11
CA SER A 45 16.63 3.06 -2.44
C SER A 45 18.08 3.57 -2.44
N GLY A 46 18.48 4.32 -1.40
CA GLY A 46 19.85 4.83 -1.27
C GLY A 46 20.85 3.82 -0.69
N HIS A 47 20.39 2.78 0.01
CA HIS A 47 21.26 1.86 0.77
C HIS A 47 21.22 0.41 0.26
N ASP A 48 20.18 0.00 -0.45
CA ASP A 48 20.02 -1.33 -1.01
C ASP A 48 19.96 -1.25 -2.54
N LYS A 49 20.96 -1.87 -3.19
CA LYS A 49 21.08 -1.88 -4.66
C LYS A 49 19.86 -2.47 -5.36
N ARG A 50 19.13 -3.38 -4.71
CA ARG A 50 17.88 -3.95 -5.24
C ARG A 50 16.83 -2.87 -5.51
N PHE A 51 16.84 -1.81 -4.70
CA PHE A 51 15.83 -0.75 -4.72
C PHE A 51 16.30 0.58 -5.32
N GLU A 52 17.54 0.66 -5.82
CA GLU A 52 18.12 1.90 -6.36
C GLU A 52 17.27 2.52 -7.47
N VAL A 53 16.64 1.68 -8.30
CA VAL A 53 15.72 2.10 -9.36
C VAL A 53 14.50 2.82 -8.78
N ALA A 54 13.96 2.38 -7.64
CA ALA A 54 12.78 3.00 -7.05
C ALA A 54 13.01 4.48 -6.73
N GLY A 55 14.18 4.85 -6.18
CA GLY A 55 14.53 6.25 -5.92
C GLY A 55 14.58 7.10 -7.18
N ARG A 56 15.13 6.58 -8.29
CA ARG A 56 15.15 7.28 -9.59
C ARG A 56 13.76 7.46 -10.18
N VAL A 57 12.88 6.46 -10.04
CA VAL A 57 11.50 6.55 -10.50
C VAL A 57 10.73 7.55 -9.63
N TRP A 58 10.89 7.48 -8.31
CA TRP A 58 10.27 8.38 -7.34
C TRP A 58 10.55 9.85 -7.66
N ALA A 59 11.80 10.20 -7.94
CA ALA A 59 12.22 11.56 -8.26
C ALA A 59 11.53 12.14 -9.52
N LYS A 60 10.92 11.30 -10.36
CA LYS A 60 10.22 11.69 -11.59
C LYS A 60 8.70 11.62 -11.45
N LEU A 61 8.16 11.15 -10.32
CA LEU A 61 6.73 11.05 -10.11
C LEU A 61 6.13 12.43 -9.88
N PRO A 62 5.12 12.84 -10.68
CA PRO A 62 4.42 14.09 -10.42
C PRO A 62 3.41 13.90 -9.28
N GLU A 63 3.16 14.97 -8.52
CA GLU A 63 2.22 15.00 -7.38
C GLU A 63 0.78 14.57 -7.76
N ARG A 64 0.37 14.83 -9.01
CA ARG A 64 -0.93 14.37 -9.53
C ARG A 64 -1.09 12.84 -9.58
N LEU A 65 0.01 12.09 -9.59
CA LEU A 65 0.01 10.62 -9.57
C LEU A 65 0.39 10.04 -8.21
N MET A 66 1.20 10.77 -7.43
CA MET A 66 1.67 10.35 -6.12
C MET A 66 1.61 11.53 -5.15
N GLU A 67 0.61 11.55 -4.29
CA GLU A 67 0.45 12.54 -3.24
C GLU A 67 1.15 12.10 -1.96
N ILE A 68 1.70 13.07 -1.22
CA ILE A 68 2.32 12.82 0.08
C ILE A 68 1.38 13.31 1.17
N LEU A 69 0.93 12.41 2.04
CA LEU A 69 0.12 12.72 3.21
C LEU A 69 1.05 13.18 4.33
N SER A 70 0.77 14.35 4.92
CA SER A 70 1.54 14.89 6.03
C SER A 70 1.42 13.99 7.26
N ASP A 71 2.55 13.68 7.91
CA ASP A 71 2.55 12.96 9.19
C ASP A 71 2.56 13.93 10.39
N ASP A 72 2.25 15.21 10.16
CA ASP A 72 2.08 16.20 11.23
C ASP A 72 1.06 15.72 12.26
N VAL A 73 1.39 15.95 13.53
CA VAL A 73 0.56 15.47 14.64
C VAL A 73 -0.74 16.25 14.70
N THR A 74 -1.84 15.59 14.34
CA THR A 74 -3.20 16.03 14.63
C THR A 74 -3.83 15.16 15.73
N ASP A 75 -4.92 15.63 16.32
CA ASP A 75 -5.64 14.86 17.35
C ASP A 75 -6.16 13.54 16.78
N GLU A 76 -6.69 13.56 15.56
CA GLU A 76 -7.22 12.40 14.86
C GLU A 76 -6.12 11.38 14.54
N LEU A 77 -5.00 11.84 13.98
CA LEU A 77 -3.89 10.98 13.61
C LEU A 77 -3.22 10.39 14.86
N SER A 78 -3.04 11.20 15.91
CA SER A 78 -2.52 10.76 17.21
C SER A 78 -3.41 9.68 17.83
N ALA A 79 -4.73 9.88 17.83
CA ALA A 79 -5.69 8.90 18.33
C ALA A 79 -5.65 7.59 17.53
N ALA A 80 -5.60 7.67 16.19
CA ALA A 80 -5.50 6.49 15.33
C ALA A 80 -4.20 5.71 15.57
N VAL A 81 -3.05 6.40 15.61
CA VAL A 81 -1.75 5.77 15.89
C VAL A 81 -1.74 5.11 17.26
N HIS A 82 -2.26 5.78 18.29
CA HIS A 82 -2.34 5.21 19.64
C HIS A 82 -3.22 3.96 19.67
N ARG A 83 -4.38 3.95 18.99
CA ARG A 83 -5.24 2.75 18.91
C ARG A 83 -4.56 1.59 18.20
N ILE A 84 -3.88 1.85 17.08
CA ILE A 84 -3.24 0.82 16.26
C ILE A 84 -2.06 0.18 16.99
N SER A 85 -1.34 0.96 17.80
CA SER A 85 -0.01 0.56 18.29
C SER A 85 0.14 0.48 19.79
N GLY A 86 -0.81 0.99 20.54
CA GLY A 86 -0.74 1.12 21.99
C GLY A 86 0.30 2.13 22.48
N VAL A 87 0.99 2.86 21.58
CA VAL A 87 2.00 3.86 21.94
C VAL A 87 1.68 5.23 21.35
N PRO A 88 2.00 6.33 22.06
CA PRO A 88 1.89 7.68 21.52
C PRO A 88 2.75 7.90 20.27
N ILE A 89 2.24 8.72 19.33
CA ILE A 89 2.90 9.01 18.05
C ILE A 89 4.34 9.55 18.22
N ASN A 90 4.56 10.41 19.21
CA ASN A 90 5.86 11.01 19.53
C ASN A 90 6.90 10.01 20.08
N GLN A 91 6.47 8.90 20.67
CA GLN A 91 7.36 7.83 21.12
C GLN A 91 7.72 6.88 19.98
N ARG A 92 6.85 6.80 18.95
CA ARG A 92 7.02 5.86 17.84
C ARG A 92 7.97 6.35 16.75
N THR A 93 8.15 7.65 16.59
CA THR A 93 9.21 8.22 15.73
C THR A 93 10.60 7.67 16.08
N ARG A 94 10.78 7.11 17.29
CA ARG A 94 12.04 6.52 17.78
C ARG A 94 12.19 5.01 17.52
N SER A 95 11.12 4.31 17.13
CA SER A 95 11.08 2.85 16.92
C SER A 95 10.70 2.56 15.46
N GLY A 96 11.69 2.65 14.57
CA GLY A 96 11.48 2.79 13.13
C GLY A 96 11.05 1.55 12.35
N LYS A 97 10.81 0.39 12.98
CA LYS A 97 10.59 -0.85 12.21
C LYS A 97 9.20 -0.96 11.55
N ASP A 98 8.16 -0.35 12.12
CA ASP A 98 6.77 -0.49 11.62
C ASP A 98 6.05 0.88 11.53
N LEU A 99 6.81 1.98 11.47
CA LEU A 99 6.25 3.33 11.46
C LEU A 99 5.49 3.61 10.16
N GLY A 100 6.07 3.24 9.00
CA GLY A 100 5.45 3.42 7.69
C GLY A 100 4.09 2.72 7.59
N GLU A 101 4.06 1.42 7.89
CA GLU A 101 2.82 0.63 7.90
C GLU A 101 1.75 1.21 8.82
N THR A 102 2.16 1.69 9.99
CA THR A 102 1.20 2.32 10.90
C THR A 102 0.64 3.59 10.33
N MET A 103 1.49 4.47 9.78
CA MET A 103 1.01 5.71 9.20
C MET A 103 0.06 5.44 8.05
N VAL A 104 0.31 4.42 7.23
CA VAL A 104 -0.61 3.99 6.17
C VAL A 104 -1.98 3.65 6.74
N ILE A 105 -2.03 2.83 7.79
CA ILE A 105 -3.28 2.39 8.42
C ILE A 105 -3.95 3.55 9.19
N ALA A 106 -3.17 4.40 9.85
CA ALA A 106 -3.67 5.54 10.61
C ALA A 106 -4.32 6.58 9.69
N HIS A 107 -3.64 6.96 8.60
CA HIS A 107 -4.21 7.84 7.57
C HIS A 107 -5.47 7.25 6.94
N ALA A 108 -5.47 5.95 6.62
CA ALA A 108 -6.66 5.28 6.11
C ALA A 108 -7.81 5.30 7.13
N THR A 109 -7.50 5.15 8.41
CA THR A 109 -8.47 5.20 9.51
C THR A 109 -9.05 6.58 9.66
N VAL A 110 -8.23 7.63 9.68
CA VAL A 110 -8.70 9.02 9.80
C VAL A 110 -9.61 9.39 8.63
N ALA A 111 -9.22 9.06 7.40
CA ALA A 111 -10.05 9.31 6.23
C ALA A 111 -11.38 8.52 6.28
N ALA A 112 -11.33 7.25 6.70
CA ALA A 112 -12.55 6.45 6.85
C ALA A 112 -13.46 6.93 7.99
N GLU A 113 -12.90 7.45 9.09
CA GLU A 113 -13.68 8.09 10.15
C GLU A 113 -14.37 9.37 9.67
N ALA A 114 -13.81 10.05 8.67
CA ALA A 114 -14.43 11.18 7.98
C ALA A 114 -15.46 10.78 6.90
N GLY A 115 -15.79 9.50 6.76
CA GLY A 115 -16.79 8.99 5.82
C GLY A 115 -16.23 8.39 4.52
N GLU A 116 -14.92 8.39 4.31
CA GLU A 116 -14.32 7.95 3.04
C GLU A 116 -14.14 6.43 2.90
N HIS A 117 -14.25 5.93 1.67
CA HIS A 117 -13.93 4.54 1.36
C HIS A 117 -12.50 4.41 0.84
N VAL A 118 -11.60 3.95 1.71
CA VAL A 118 -10.16 3.93 1.47
C VAL A 118 -9.69 2.55 1.04
N ILE A 119 -8.88 2.49 -0.02
CA ILE A 119 -8.12 1.30 -0.41
C ILE A 119 -6.70 1.43 0.14
N VAL A 120 -6.20 0.38 0.79
CA VAL A 120 -4.83 0.31 1.31
C VAL A 120 -4.08 -0.80 0.59
N LEU A 121 -2.96 -0.45 -0.04
CA LEU A 121 -2.04 -1.40 -0.69
C LEU A 121 -0.90 -1.75 0.26
N ILE A 122 -0.92 -2.97 0.81
CA ILE A 122 0.06 -3.48 1.79
C ILE A 122 0.31 -4.97 1.56
N ASP A 123 1.58 -5.38 1.64
CA ASP A 123 1.99 -6.79 1.50
C ASP A 123 2.33 -7.45 2.86
N ASP A 124 2.55 -6.68 3.93
CA ASP A 124 2.94 -7.22 5.24
C ASP A 124 1.77 -7.83 6.03
N GLY A 125 2.05 -9.00 6.64
CA GLY A 125 1.09 -9.77 7.42
C GLY A 125 0.79 -9.19 8.81
N GLY A 126 1.73 -8.45 9.42
CA GLY A 126 1.55 -7.72 10.67
C GLY A 126 0.64 -6.50 10.48
N GLY A 127 0.95 -5.65 9.50
CA GLY A 127 0.12 -4.53 9.08
C GLY A 127 -1.31 -4.95 8.68
N CYS A 128 -1.46 -6.10 8.00
CA CYS A 128 -2.78 -6.66 7.68
C CYS A 128 -3.67 -6.91 8.90
N LYS A 129 -3.11 -7.35 10.04
CA LYS A 129 -3.90 -7.62 11.26
C LYS A 129 -4.39 -6.32 11.91
N ALA A 130 -3.53 -5.31 11.99
CA ALA A 130 -3.89 -3.99 12.50
C ALA A 130 -4.99 -3.36 11.63
N ALA A 131 -4.79 -3.36 10.31
CA ALA A 131 -5.77 -2.82 9.37
C ALA A 131 -7.11 -3.58 9.40
N ALA A 132 -7.08 -4.92 9.50
CA ALA A 132 -8.30 -5.71 9.64
C ALA A 132 -9.04 -5.45 10.96
N THR A 133 -8.32 -5.07 12.02
CA THR A 133 -8.93 -4.68 13.30
C THR A 133 -9.64 -3.34 13.18
N GLU A 134 -9.01 -2.34 12.55
CA GLU A 134 -9.64 -1.04 12.28
C GLU A 134 -10.81 -1.14 11.30
N ALA A 135 -10.68 -1.91 10.22
CA ALA A 135 -11.78 -2.15 9.29
C ALA A 135 -13.02 -2.76 10.00
N ARG A 136 -12.81 -3.74 10.89
CA ARG A 136 -13.89 -4.32 11.71
C ARG A 136 -14.47 -3.31 12.69
N ARG A 137 -13.66 -2.40 13.24
CA ARG A 137 -14.14 -1.34 14.13
C ARG A 137 -15.04 -0.36 13.38
N LEU A 138 -14.60 0.12 12.21
CA LEU A 138 -15.38 1.01 11.35
C LEU A 138 -16.69 0.35 10.91
N GLN A 139 -16.65 -0.94 10.55
CA GLN A 139 -17.87 -1.69 10.24
C GLN A 139 -18.86 -1.71 11.41
N ARG A 140 -18.38 -1.93 12.64
CA ARG A 140 -19.26 -1.87 13.84
C ARG A 140 -19.86 -0.48 14.05
N LEU A 141 -19.06 0.58 13.87
CA LEU A 141 -19.55 1.96 13.99
C LEU A 141 -20.63 2.26 12.96
N ASN A 142 -20.43 1.85 11.71
CA ASN A 142 -21.43 1.98 10.65
C ASN A 142 -22.73 1.21 11.00
N THR A 143 -22.63 -0.04 11.48
CA THR A 143 -23.80 -0.81 11.93
C THR A 143 -24.56 -0.13 13.08
N LEU A 144 -23.88 0.68 13.90
CA LEU A 144 -24.48 1.47 14.98
C LEU A 144 -25.04 2.83 14.51
N GLY A 145 -25.03 3.11 13.20
CA GLY A 145 -25.58 4.32 12.60
C GLY A 145 -24.61 5.50 12.52
N ALA A 146 -23.32 5.31 12.79
CA ALA A 146 -22.32 6.35 12.58
C ALA A 146 -22.04 6.52 11.08
N GLU A 147 -21.95 7.76 10.62
CA GLU A 147 -21.57 8.10 9.24
C GLU A 147 -20.06 7.95 9.04
N VAL A 148 -19.59 6.70 8.97
CA VAL A 148 -18.19 6.35 8.70
C VAL A 148 -18.08 5.56 7.41
N GLY A 149 -16.93 5.71 6.75
CA GLY A 149 -16.57 4.98 5.55
C GLY A 149 -15.99 3.60 5.86
N SER A 150 -15.03 3.16 5.04
CA SER A 150 -14.48 1.80 5.15
C SER A 150 -13.04 1.71 4.70
N ILE A 151 -12.30 0.75 5.25
CA ILE A 151 -10.95 0.39 4.76
C ILE A 151 -11.02 -0.95 4.03
N ARG A 152 -10.52 -0.99 2.80
CA ARG A 152 -10.32 -2.21 2.01
C ARG A 152 -8.84 -2.45 1.78
N LEU A 153 -8.35 -3.60 2.23
CA LEU A 153 -6.97 -4.03 1.98
C LEU A 153 -6.86 -4.71 0.62
N ILE A 154 -5.80 -4.38 -0.10
CA ILE A 154 -5.33 -5.07 -1.29
C ILE A 154 -3.82 -5.30 -1.17
N ASN A 155 -3.30 -6.26 -1.91
CA ASN A 155 -1.89 -6.60 -1.94
C ASN A 155 -1.38 -6.66 -3.39
N THR A 156 -0.08 -6.93 -3.57
CA THR A 156 0.56 -7.08 -4.88
C THR A 156 -0.16 -8.10 -5.76
N VAL A 157 -0.58 -9.24 -5.21
CA VAL A 157 -1.36 -10.25 -5.96
C VAL A 157 -2.66 -9.66 -6.49
N THR A 158 -3.40 -8.93 -5.66
CA THR A 158 -4.68 -8.29 -6.06
C THR A 158 -4.47 -7.28 -7.20
N VAL A 159 -3.36 -6.53 -7.17
CA VAL A 159 -3.01 -5.58 -8.26
C VAL A 159 -2.73 -6.33 -9.55
N LEU A 160 -1.96 -7.41 -9.48
CA LEU A 160 -1.63 -8.23 -10.65
C LEU A 160 -2.88 -8.90 -11.24
N GLU A 161 -3.78 -9.43 -10.39
CA GLU A 161 -5.06 -9.99 -10.82
C GLU A 161 -5.91 -8.98 -11.59
N ARG A 162 -5.96 -7.72 -11.14
CA ARG A 162 -6.70 -6.67 -11.83
C ARG A 162 -6.04 -6.19 -13.13
N ALA A 163 -4.72 -6.26 -13.20
CA ALA A 163 -3.96 -5.88 -14.39
C ALA A 163 -3.92 -6.97 -15.47
N ALA A 164 -4.30 -8.19 -15.12
CA ALA A 164 -4.28 -9.37 -15.99
C ALA A 164 -5.16 -9.19 -17.24
N GLY A 165 -4.60 -9.48 -18.42
CA GLY A 165 -5.25 -9.29 -19.72
C GLY A 165 -5.20 -7.84 -20.22
N GLY A 166 -4.65 -6.92 -19.43
CA GLY A 166 -4.45 -5.52 -19.83
C GLY A 166 -3.15 -5.28 -20.58
N GLU A 167 -2.92 -4.03 -20.97
CA GLU A 167 -1.74 -3.57 -21.73
C GLU A 167 -0.41 -4.01 -21.09
N HIS A 168 -0.33 -4.01 -19.76
CA HIS A 168 0.90 -4.27 -19.03
C HIS A 168 1.11 -5.73 -18.61
N ILE A 169 0.06 -6.55 -18.64
CA ILE A 169 0.12 -8.01 -18.41
C ILE A 169 -0.81 -8.71 -19.42
N PRO A 170 -0.45 -8.75 -20.71
CA PRO A 170 -1.35 -9.24 -21.76
C PRO A 170 -1.57 -10.76 -21.70
N ASP A 171 -0.62 -11.51 -21.14
CA ASP A 171 -0.65 -12.98 -21.15
C ASP A 171 0.01 -13.62 -19.90
N LYS A 172 -0.12 -14.95 -19.80
CA LYS A 172 0.45 -15.75 -18.69
C LYS A 172 1.97 -15.65 -18.61
N ASN A 173 2.68 -15.47 -19.73
CA ASN A 173 4.14 -15.40 -19.72
C ASN A 173 4.61 -14.05 -19.17
N ALA A 174 3.97 -12.95 -19.58
CA ALA A 174 4.18 -11.63 -19.01
C ALA A 174 3.87 -11.60 -17.51
N MET A 175 2.78 -12.26 -17.08
CA MET A 175 2.46 -12.41 -15.65
C MET A 175 3.56 -13.15 -14.89
N ARG A 176 4.04 -14.29 -15.42
CA ARG A 176 5.09 -15.09 -14.79
C ARG A 176 6.41 -14.34 -14.68
N ASP A 177 6.84 -13.66 -15.75
CA ASP A 177 8.07 -12.85 -15.75
C ASP A 177 7.98 -11.72 -14.72
N LEU A 178 6.89 -10.95 -14.75
CA LEU A 178 6.69 -9.87 -13.80
C LEU A 178 6.67 -10.37 -12.35
N TYR A 179 5.92 -11.44 -12.07
CA TYR A 179 5.85 -12.01 -10.73
C TYR A 179 7.21 -12.47 -10.22
N SER A 180 8.00 -13.14 -11.08
CA SER A 180 9.36 -13.57 -10.75
C SER A 180 10.28 -12.39 -10.41
N ARG A 181 10.15 -11.27 -11.14
CA ARG A 181 10.94 -10.06 -10.88
C ARG A 181 10.54 -9.35 -9.59
N LEU A 182 9.24 -9.28 -9.28
CA LEU A 182 8.74 -8.73 -8.02
C LEU A 182 9.20 -9.58 -6.83
N ARG A 183 9.02 -10.90 -6.92
CA ARG A 183 9.46 -11.85 -5.88
C ARG A 183 10.98 -11.90 -5.72
N GLY A 184 11.74 -11.60 -6.76
CA GLY A 184 13.20 -11.49 -6.68
C GLY A 184 13.71 -10.30 -5.84
N LEU A 185 12.84 -9.32 -5.55
CA LEU A 185 13.18 -8.17 -4.71
C LEU A 185 12.80 -8.38 -3.24
N ASP A 186 11.76 -9.18 -2.98
CA ASP A 186 11.22 -9.41 -1.64
C ASP A 186 10.69 -10.84 -1.50
N ASP A 187 11.15 -11.53 -0.46
CA ASP A 187 10.76 -12.91 -0.12
C ASP A 187 9.36 -13.00 0.49
N GLY A 188 8.71 -11.87 0.80
CA GLY A 188 7.36 -11.81 1.38
C GLY A 188 6.24 -12.28 0.45
N SER A 189 6.49 -12.39 -0.86
CA SER A 189 5.47 -12.84 -1.82
C SER A 189 5.32 -14.38 -1.84
N PRO A 190 4.08 -14.90 -1.82
CA PRO A 190 3.84 -16.35 -1.87
C PRO A 190 4.42 -16.98 -3.14
N PRO A 191 4.67 -18.29 -3.17
CA PRO A 191 4.98 -18.98 -4.43
C PRO A 191 3.88 -18.76 -5.48
N LEU A 192 4.23 -18.60 -6.76
CA LEU A 192 3.27 -18.25 -7.83
C LEU A 192 2.15 -19.29 -7.96
N ASP A 193 2.50 -20.56 -7.77
CA ASP A 193 1.61 -21.72 -7.82
C ASP A 193 0.60 -21.79 -6.67
N THR A 194 0.83 -21.05 -5.58
CA THR A 194 -0.15 -20.93 -4.49
C THR A 194 -1.10 -19.75 -4.67
N THR A 195 -0.93 -18.96 -5.75
CA THR A 195 -1.83 -17.85 -6.12
C THR A 195 -2.79 -18.25 -7.24
N ASN A 196 -3.84 -17.46 -7.45
CA ASN A 196 -4.77 -17.68 -8.56
C ASN A 196 -4.29 -17.07 -9.90
N LEU A 197 -3.11 -16.43 -9.93
CA LEU A 197 -2.64 -15.63 -11.07
C LEU A 197 -2.51 -16.43 -12.38
N MET A 198 -2.26 -17.73 -12.32
CA MET A 198 -2.13 -18.60 -13.51
C MET A 198 -3.46 -19.17 -14.02
N ASN A 199 -4.54 -19.02 -13.25
CA ASN A 199 -5.85 -19.62 -13.48
C ASN A 199 -6.95 -18.57 -13.70
N LEU A 200 -6.59 -17.32 -13.95
CA LEU A 200 -7.56 -16.26 -14.22
C LEU A 200 -8.32 -16.52 -15.53
N HIS A 201 -9.59 -16.13 -15.55
CA HIS A 201 -10.47 -16.32 -16.71
C HIS A 201 -10.01 -15.60 -17.96
N CYS A 202 -9.31 -14.47 -17.84
CA CYS A 202 -8.81 -13.71 -18.99
C CYS A 202 -7.68 -14.43 -19.77
N TRP A 203 -7.23 -15.59 -19.30
CA TRP A 203 -6.22 -16.39 -19.99
C TRP A 203 -6.77 -17.50 -20.88
N LEU A 204 -8.10 -17.67 -20.91
CA LEU A 204 -8.80 -18.69 -21.67
C LEU A 204 -9.04 -18.25 -23.11
#